data_AF-A0A8H5ATB0-F1
#
_entry.id   AF-A0A8H5ATB0-F1
#
_cell.length_a   1.000
_cell.length_b   1.000
_cell.length_c   1.000
_cell.angle_alpha   90.00
_cell.angle_beta   90.00
_cell.angle_gamma   90.00
#
_symmetry.space_group_name_H-M   'P 1'
#
loop_
_entity.id
_entity.type
_entity.pdbx_description
1 polymer ?
#
loop_
_entity_poly.entity_id
_entity_poly.type
_entity_poly.pdbx_seq_one_letter_code
_entity_poly.pdbx_strand_id
1 'polypeptide(L)'
;MADFSFLPTLTTSDVDRAAQLIQLGYGPSTSTTTPEDLKRLQQELFEMQRRPEAWGLVIPLLNHEDPNVQFFGAHTAQVKVARDWDAFPRENAEQLRDLLVQLTAHSIAIGRGNFILRKLFVAIASLAIKLVPGHPSRWPGWILSCVQAFSEQGGSAERIHQFLVIVAEEVGTADLLGASKVQMQQSLRDAIPLVVQAITSSVNRSVSISQFQSALLTLQAWMTIFPSSDLLPFIPILIGLLDPSDDNEAIFIAASDTLQEILSKSPLSDGAATKTLTEPLLVWLDSVGSSIIAQTLDVNEVSHSLCKLLVALGPVHRRQHLFFNAGWL
;
A
#
# COMPACT_ATOMS: atom_id res chain seq x y z
N MET A 1 -15.86 4.24 22.54
CA MET A 1 -14.50 3.85 22.94
C MET A 1 -14.42 2.33 22.79
N ALA A 2 -13.37 1.81 22.15
CA ALA A 2 -13.13 0.35 22.10
C ALA A 2 -12.98 -0.19 23.53
N ASP A 3 -13.63 -1.31 23.80
CA ASP A 3 -13.32 -2.14 24.96
C ASP A 3 -11.98 -2.83 24.73
N PHE A 4 -11.04 -2.69 25.66
CA PHE A 4 -9.71 -3.33 25.61
C PHE A 4 -9.48 -4.27 26.81
N SER A 5 -10.53 -4.58 27.59
CA SER A 5 -10.41 -5.48 28.75
C SER A 5 -10.06 -6.91 28.36
N PHE A 6 -10.21 -7.26 27.08
CA PHE A 6 -9.87 -8.57 26.53
C PHE A 6 -8.36 -8.75 26.27
N LEU A 7 -7.57 -7.67 26.31
CA LEU A 7 -6.12 -7.73 26.19
C LEU A 7 -5.45 -7.93 27.56
N PRO A 8 -4.24 -8.53 27.61
CA PRO A 8 -3.46 -8.62 28.84
C PRO A 8 -3.25 -7.23 29.45
N THR A 9 -3.54 -7.10 30.76
CA THR A 9 -3.26 -5.87 31.50
C THR A 9 -1.86 -5.92 32.07
N LEU A 10 -1.07 -4.88 31.81
CA LEU A 10 0.30 -4.74 32.30
C LEU A 10 0.38 -3.63 33.34
N THR A 11 1.31 -3.76 34.28
CA THR A 11 1.57 -2.67 35.23
C THR A 11 2.24 -1.50 34.52
N THR A 12 2.06 -0.28 35.01
CA THR A 12 2.76 0.90 34.47
C THR A 12 4.27 0.69 34.46
N SER A 13 4.82 0.06 35.51
CA SER A 13 6.25 -0.27 35.58
C SER A 13 6.72 -1.20 34.46
N ASP A 14 5.89 -2.15 34.02
CA ASP A 14 6.25 -3.05 32.92
C ASP A 14 6.25 -2.32 31.57
N VAL A 15 5.28 -1.43 31.37
CA VAL A 15 5.19 -0.57 30.18
C VAL A 15 6.39 0.37 30.11
N ASP A 16 6.72 1.04 31.21
CA ASP A 16 7.84 1.98 31.29
C ASP A 16 9.16 1.26 31.03
N ARG A 17 9.34 0.06 31.60
CA ARG A 17 10.52 -0.77 31.36
C ARG A 17 10.62 -1.17 29.88
N ALA A 18 9.50 -1.52 29.25
CA ALA A 18 9.48 -1.83 27.83
C ALA A 18 9.85 -0.61 26.97
N ALA A 19 9.29 0.57 27.28
CA ALA A 19 9.61 1.81 26.60
C ALA A 19 11.11 2.15 26.72
N GLN A 20 11.69 2.03 27.92
CA GLN A 20 13.13 2.25 28.14
C GLN A 20 13.99 1.29 27.31
N LEU A 21 13.63 0.00 27.27
CA LEU A 21 14.35 -0.99 26.47
C LEU A 21 14.32 -0.63 24.97
N ILE A 22 13.18 -0.17 24.47
CA ILE A 22 13.02 0.26 23.08
C ILE A 22 13.89 1.49 22.79
N GLN A 23 13.88 2.48 23.69
CA GLN A 23 14.70 3.69 23.55
C GLN A 23 16.19 3.37 23.53
N LEU A 24 16.65 2.42 24.35
CA LEU A 24 18.04 1.94 24.32
C LEU A 24 18.38 1.18 23.04
N GLY A 25 17.43 0.42 22.48
CA GLY A 25 17.64 -0.40 21.28
C GLY A 25 17.56 0.37 19.95
N TYR A 26 16.81 1.47 19.91
CA TYR A 26 16.56 2.28 18.70
C TYR A 26 17.08 3.72 18.79
N GLY A 27 17.60 4.14 19.95
CA GLY A 27 18.21 5.45 20.14
C GLY A 27 19.54 5.62 19.40
N PRO A 28 20.04 6.86 19.27
CA PRO A 28 21.34 7.12 18.66
C PRO A 28 22.45 6.39 19.44
N SER A 29 23.30 5.66 18.73
CA SER A 29 24.42 4.91 19.33
C SER A 29 25.27 5.84 20.19
N THR A 30 25.19 5.68 21.50
CA THR A 30 26.14 6.35 22.40
C THR A 30 27.53 5.75 22.16
N SER A 31 28.59 6.54 22.36
CA SER A 31 29.98 6.08 22.19
C SER A 31 30.35 4.86 23.06
N THR A 32 29.49 4.48 23.99
CA THR A 32 29.63 3.35 24.91
C THR A 32 28.83 2.10 24.51
N THR A 33 27.91 2.17 23.54
CA THR A 33 27.09 1.00 23.16
C THR A 33 27.87 0.12 22.18
N THR A 34 28.25 -1.08 22.61
CA THR A 34 28.95 -2.03 21.73
C THR A 34 27.97 -2.68 20.74
N PRO A 35 28.45 -3.20 19.59
CA PRO A 35 27.62 -4.00 18.68
C PRO A 35 26.99 -5.23 19.35
N GLU A 36 27.66 -5.82 20.35
CA GLU A 36 27.16 -6.96 21.12
C GLU A 36 26.00 -6.56 22.03
N ASP A 37 26.07 -5.38 22.65
CA ASP A 37 24.97 -4.83 23.46
C ASP A 37 23.74 -4.56 22.60
N LEU A 38 23.89 -3.99 21.40
CA LEU A 38 22.78 -3.79 20.47
C LEU A 38 22.13 -5.11 20.08
N LYS A 39 22.93 -6.16 19.80
CA LYS A 39 22.41 -7.49 19.48
C LYS A 39 21.64 -8.09 20.66
N ARG A 40 22.11 -7.92 21.90
CA ARG A 40 21.41 -8.36 23.10
C ARG A 40 20.08 -7.62 23.27
N LEU A 41 20.06 -6.30 23.12
CA LEU A 41 18.85 -5.48 23.20
C LEU A 41 17.81 -5.88 22.15
N GLN A 42 18.24 -6.10 20.90
CA GLN A 42 17.36 -6.58 19.84
C GLN A 42 16.78 -7.97 20.15
N GLN A 43 17.58 -8.88 20.72
CA GLN A 43 17.10 -10.18 21.15
C GLN A 43 16.07 -10.07 22.29
N GLU A 44 16.30 -9.20 23.27
CA GLU A 44 15.35 -8.97 24.38
C GLU A 44 14.03 -8.38 23.88
N LEU A 45 14.08 -7.42 22.96
CA LEU A 45 12.90 -6.83 22.31
C LEU A 45 12.13 -7.88 21.49
N PHE A 46 12.84 -8.77 20.79
CA PHE A 46 12.23 -9.87 20.06
C PHE A 46 11.52 -10.86 21.00
N GLU A 47 12.18 -11.28 22.09
CA GLU A 47 11.58 -12.17 23.08
C GLU A 47 10.39 -11.51 23.79
N MET A 48 10.44 -10.20 24.02
CA MET A 48 9.30 -9.43 24.53
C MET A 48 8.10 -9.53 23.58
N GLN A 49 8.28 -9.30 22.28
CA GLN A 49 7.18 -9.38 21.31
C GLN A 49 6.58 -10.79 21.18
N ARG A 50 7.33 -11.87 21.46
CA ARG A 50 6.81 -13.24 21.41
C ARG A 50 5.86 -13.57 22.55
N ARG A 51 6.02 -12.94 23.70
CA ARG A 51 5.20 -13.21 24.90
C ARG A 51 3.73 -12.83 24.68
N PRO A 52 2.74 -13.61 25.16
CA PRO A 52 1.32 -13.26 25.05
C PRO A 52 1.01 -11.85 25.61
N GLU A 53 1.70 -11.47 26.67
CA GLU A 53 1.61 -10.18 27.36
C GLU A 53 1.84 -8.98 26.42
N ALA A 54 2.61 -9.14 25.35
CA ALA A 54 2.91 -8.04 24.42
C ALA A 54 1.70 -7.50 23.67
N TRP A 55 0.58 -8.23 23.65
CA TRP A 55 -0.70 -7.65 23.22
C TRP A 55 -1.11 -6.45 24.08
N GLY A 56 -0.84 -6.49 25.38
CA GLY A 56 -1.08 -5.40 26.33
C GLY A 56 -0.16 -4.19 26.15
N LEU A 57 0.95 -4.34 25.41
CA LEU A 57 1.88 -3.25 25.11
C LEU A 57 1.43 -2.39 23.93
N VAL A 58 0.55 -2.87 23.06
CA VAL A 58 0.20 -2.17 21.81
C VAL A 58 -0.35 -0.76 22.08
N ILE A 59 -1.37 -0.64 22.93
CA ILE A 59 -2.02 0.65 23.19
C ILE A 59 -1.09 1.61 23.93
N PRO A 60 -0.44 1.23 25.07
CA PRO A 60 0.42 2.16 25.80
C PRO A 60 1.61 2.64 24.97
N LEU A 61 2.26 1.75 24.19
CA LEU A 61 3.40 2.14 23.36
C LEU A 61 2.99 3.02 22.19
N LEU A 62 1.82 2.77 21.57
CA LEU A 62 1.27 3.66 20.56
C LEU A 62 0.95 5.05 21.11
N ASN A 63 0.61 5.18 22.38
CA ASN A 63 0.29 6.47 23.02
C ASN A 63 1.51 7.17 23.63
N HIS A 64 2.69 6.56 23.54
CA HIS A 64 3.93 7.15 24.04
C HIS A 64 4.36 8.35 23.19
N GLU A 65 5.15 9.28 23.75
CA GLU A 65 5.59 10.49 23.05
C GLU A 65 6.70 10.22 22.02
N ASP A 66 7.59 9.27 22.32
CA ASP A 66 8.71 8.88 21.47
C ASP A 66 8.27 8.10 20.21
N PRO A 67 8.58 8.58 18.99
CA PRO A 67 8.22 7.91 17.74
C PRO A 67 8.79 6.49 17.57
N ASN A 68 9.96 6.19 18.15
CA ASN A 68 10.53 4.83 18.10
C ASN A 68 9.69 3.86 18.94
N VAL A 69 9.20 4.33 20.09
CA VAL A 69 8.31 3.56 20.97
C VAL A 69 6.95 3.35 20.29
N GLN A 70 6.39 4.39 19.66
CA GLN A 70 5.16 4.28 18.88
C GLN A 70 5.28 3.28 17.73
N PHE A 71 6.40 3.33 17.00
CA PHE A 71 6.68 2.38 15.92
C PHE A 71 6.76 0.95 16.43
N PHE A 72 7.44 0.73 17.57
CA PHE A 72 7.50 -0.59 18.18
C PHE A 72 6.13 -1.09 18.60
N GLY A 73 5.27 -0.22 19.15
CA GLY A 73 3.86 -0.54 19.45
C GLY A 73 3.09 -1.01 18.22
N ALA A 74 3.16 -0.26 17.11
CA ALA A 74 2.51 -0.65 15.85
C ALA A 74 3.10 -1.93 15.26
N HIS A 75 4.42 -2.09 15.32
CA HIS A 75 5.08 -3.29 14.83
C HIS A 75 4.74 -4.52 15.67
N THR A 76 4.56 -4.35 16.98
CA THR A 76 4.09 -5.42 17.87
C THR A 76 2.72 -5.90 17.43
N ALA A 77 1.76 -4.98 17.19
CA ALA A 77 0.45 -5.36 16.67
C ALA A 77 0.54 -6.13 15.35
N GLN A 78 1.37 -5.65 14.42
CA GLN A 78 1.61 -6.31 13.12
C GLN A 78 2.15 -7.74 13.30
N VAL A 79 3.22 -7.91 14.07
CA VAL A 79 3.88 -9.22 14.29
C VAL A 79 2.94 -10.17 15.00
N LYS A 80 2.22 -9.68 16.01
CA LYS A 80 1.25 -10.46 16.78
C LYS A 80 0.13 -11.04 15.92
N VAL A 81 -0.46 -10.22 15.04
CA VAL A 81 -1.48 -10.69 14.10
C VAL A 81 -0.89 -11.66 13.07
N ALA A 82 0.31 -11.37 12.54
CA ALA A 82 0.87 -12.18 11.47
C ALA A 82 1.36 -13.56 11.95
N ARG A 83 1.96 -13.63 13.14
CA ARG A 83 2.69 -14.81 13.63
C ARG A 83 2.03 -15.52 14.81
N ASP A 84 1.41 -14.78 15.71
CA ASP A 84 0.89 -15.32 16.98
C ASP A 84 -0.65 -15.46 16.96
N TRP A 85 -1.27 -15.40 15.78
CA TRP A 85 -2.72 -15.46 15.61
C TRP A 85 -3.35 -16.73 16.20
N ASP A 86 -2.70 -17.88 16.04
CA ASP A 86 -3.24 -19.15 16.50
C ASP A 86 -3.30 -19.25 18.04
N ALA A 87 -2.49 -18.46 18.74
CA ALA A 87 -2.51 -18.34 20.20
C ALA A 87 -3.48 -17.27 20.71
N PHE A 88 -4.08 -16.47 19.83
CA PHE A 88 -5.02 -15.42 20.21
C PHE A 88 -6.44 -15.99 20.44
N PRO A 89 -7.15 -15.58 21.51
CA PRO A 89 -8.51 -16.04 21.78
C PRO A 89 -9.48 -15.70 20.64
N ARG A 90 -10.08 -16.73 20.02
CA ARG A 90 -10.90 -16.57 18.78
C ARG A 90 -12.20 -15.82 19.02
N GLU A 91 -12.72 -15.89 20.24
CA GLU A 91 -13.88 -15.14 20.75
C GLU A 91 -13.65 -13.63 20.71
N ASN A 92 -12.40 -13.18 20.90
CA ASN A 92 -12.05 -11.76 20.95
C ASN A 92 -11.61 -11.21 19.60
N ALA A 93 -11.67 -12.00 18.52
CA ALA A 93 -11.15 -11.63 17.21
C ALA A 93 -11.85 -10.39 16.61
N GLU A 94 -13.16 -10.27 16.80
CA GLU A 94 -13.93 -9.11 16.32
C GLU A 94 -13.67 -7.87 17.19
N GLN A 95 -13.43 -8.04 18.50
CA GLN A 95 -13.00 -6.94 19.37
C GLN A 95 -11.60 -6.45 18.97
N LEU A 96 -10.68 -7.36 18.61
CA LEU A 96 -9.36 -6.99 18.10
C LEU A 96 -9.46 -6.25 16.77
N ARG A 97 -10.33 -6.70 15.86
CA ARG A 97 -10.64 -6.01 14.60
C ARG A 97 -11.06 -4.56 14.87
N ASP A 98 -12.06 -4.39 15.72
CA ASP A 98 -12.62 -3.06 16.01
C ASP A 98 -11.58 -2.17 16.70
N LEU A 99 -10.77 -2.74 17.59
CA LEU A 99 -9.66 -2.05 18.24
C LEU A 99 -8.60 -1.58 17.22
N LEU A 100 -8.11 -2.46 16.33
CA LEU A 100 -7.06 -2.09 15.37
C LEU A 100 -7.55 -1.04 14.36
N VAL A 101 -8.81 -1.14 13.91
CA VAL A 101 -9.41 -0.11 13.05
C VAL A 101 -9.49 1.22 13.78
N GLN A 102 -9.95 1.23 15.04
CA GLN A 102 -10.03 2.46 15.85
C GLN A 102 -8.65 3.06 16.15
N LEU A 103 -7.66 2.25 16.52
CA LEU A 103 -6.28 2.71 16.75
C LEU A 103 -5.67 3.32 15.49
N THR A 104 -5.95 2.73 14.34
CA THR A 104 -5.47 3.23 13.05
C THR A 104 -6.16 4.53 12.66
N ALA A 105 -7.49 4.59 12.77
CA ALA A 105 -8.26 5.80 12.50
C ALA A 105 -7.84 6.96 13.42
N HIS A 106 -7.64 6.68 14.72
CA HIS A 106 -7.12 7.66 15.67
C HIS A 106 -5.69 8.10 15.32
N SER A 107 -4.81 7.16 14.94
CA SER A 107 -3.44 7.48 14.52
C SER A 107 -3.41 8.38 13.28
N ILE A 108 -4.36 8.19 12.36
CA ILE A 108 -4.54 9.08 11.21
C ILE A 108 -4.99 10.47 11.66
N ALA A 109 -6.02 10.55 12.53
CA ALA A 109 -6.59 11.82 13.00
C ALA A 109 -5.56 12.71 13.71
N ILE A 110 -4.66 12.12 14.50
CA ILE A 110 -3.58 12.86 15.19
C ILE A 110 -2.35 13.12 14.31
N GLY A 111 -2.39 12.74 13.02
CA GLY A 111 -1.32 13.02 12.07
C GLY A 111 -0.05 12.18 12.28
N ARG A 112 -0.18 10.94 12.75
CA ARG A 112 0.98 10.07 13.02
C ARG A 112 1.78 9.76 11.75
N GLY A 113 3.10 9.58 11.89
CA GLY A 113 4.02 9.42 10.76
C GLY A 113 3.78 8.17 9.90
N ASN A 114 4.18 8.25 8.62
CA ASN A 114 3.92 7.23 7.59
C ASN A 114 4.43 5.83 7.99
N PHE A 115 5.59 5.76 8.62
CA PHE A 115 6.22 4.50 9.03
C PHE A 115 5.40 3.76 10.10
N ILE A 116 4.71 4.49 10.98
CA ILE A 116 3.83 3.92 12.00
C ILE A 116 2.50 3.50 11.37
N LEU A 117 1.90 4.37 10.56
CA LEU A 117 0.65 4.06 9.85
C LEU A 117 0.81 2.83 8.94
N ARG A 118 1.94 2.71 8.23
CA ARG A 118 2.23 1.52 7.42
C ARG A 118 2.17 0.24 8.23
N LYS A 119 2.71 0.22 9.46
CA LYS A 119 2.66 -0.96 10.34
C LYS A 119 1.23 -1.30 10.77
N LEU A 120 0.42 -0.29 11.07
CA LEU A 120 -0.98 -0.46 11.43
C LEU A 120 -1.84 -0.94 10.25
N PHE A 121 -1.62 -0.39 9.04
CA PHE A 121 -2.27 -0.84 7.81
C PHE A 121 -1.94 -2.31 7.51
N VAL A 122 -0.67 -2.71 7.64
CA VAL A 122 -0.27 -4.11 7.47
C VAL A 122 -0.90 -5.00 8.55
N ALA A 123 -0.99 -4.53 9.80
CA ALA A 123 -1.66 -5.28 10.87
C ALA A 123 -3.16 -5.51 10.54
N ILE A 124 -3.86 -4.49 10.02
CA ILE A 124 -5.24 -4.61 9.56
C ILE A 124 -5.37 -5.59 8.39
N ALA A 125 -4.54 -5.47 7.36
CA ALA A 125 -4.57 -6.37 6.20
C ALA A 125 -4.27 -7.83 6.61
N SER A 126 -3.27 -8.02 7.48
CA SER A 126 -2.93 -9.33 8.07
C SER A 126 -4.12 -9.90 8.84
N LEU A 127 -4.86 -9.09 9.60
CA LEU A 127 -6.03 -9.53 10.35
C LEU A 127 -7.18 -9.89 9.40
N ALA A 128 -7.40 -9.10 8.34
CA ALA A 128 -8.39 -9.40 7.31
C ALA A 128 -8.12 -10.75 6.64
N ILE A 129 -6.86 -11.07 6.33
CA ILE A 129 -6.44 -12.38 5.81
C ILE A 129 -6.85 -13.53 6.75
N LYS A 130 -6.97 -13.29 8.07
CA LYS A 130 -7.43 -14.29 9.04
C LYS A 130 -8.95 -14.34 9.21
N LEU A 131 -9.66 -13.21 9.04
CA LEU A 131 -11.09 -13.09 9.37
C LEU A 131 -12.03 -13.12 8.16
N VAL A 132 -11.54 -12.74 6.98
CA VAL A 132 -12.32 -12.75 5.75
C VAL A 132 -12.62 -14.19 5.31
N PRO A 133 -11.63 -15.12 5.29
CA PRO A 133 -11.91 -16.51 4.96
C PRO A 133 -12.84 -17.17 5.99
N GLY A 134 -13.94 -17.75 5.52
CA GLY A 134 -14.91 -18.45 6.36
C GLY A 134 -16.34 -18.39 5.82
N HIS A 135 -17.21 -19.25 6.35
CA HIS A 135 -18.64 -19.25 6.05
C HIS A 135 -19.47 -19.27 7.35
N PRO A 136 -20.12 -18.16 7.72
CA PRO A 136 -20.03 -16.82 7.10
C PRO A 136 -18.66 -16.17 7.33
N SER A 137 -18.33 -15.18 6.49
CA SER A 137 -17.15 -14.34 6.72
C SER A 137 -17.33 -13.53 8.01
N ARG A 138 -16.28 -13.39 8.81
CA ARG A 138 -16.30 -12.60 10.06
C ARG A 138 -16.00 -11.11 9.82
N TRP A 139 -15.64 -10.74 8.60
CA TRP A 139 -15.38 -9.35 8.21
C TRP A 139 -15.79 -9.06 6.77
N PRO A 140 -17.09 -9.16 6.44
CA PRO A 140 -17.57 -8.80 5.11
C PRO A 140 -17.36 -7.31 4.83
N GLY A 141 -17.00 -6.95 3.60
CA GLY A 141 -16.82 -5.55 3.19
C GLY A 141 -15.71 -4.80 3.95
N TRP A 142 -14.70 -5.53 4.45
CA TRP A 142 -13.69 -4.98 5.36
C TRP A 142 -12.98 -3.73 4.83
N ILE A 143 -12.63 -3.69 3.54
CA ILE A 143 -11.95 -2.54 2.91
C ILE A 143 -12.81 -1.29 3.01
N LEU A 144 -14.09 -1.39 2.61
CA LEU A 144 -15.04 -0.27 2.70
C LEU A 144 -15.20 0.19 4.15
N SER A 145 -15.35 -0.74 5.10
CA SER A 145 -15.49 -0.40 6.52
C SER A 145 -14.27 0.33 7.09
N CYS A 146 -13.05 -0.07 6.71
CA CYS A 146 -11.82 0.62 7.11
C CYS A 146 -11.73 2.01 6.50
N VAL A 147 -12.01 2.14 5.20
CA VAL A 147 -11.96 3.44 4.50
C VAL A 147 -12.98 4.41 5.08
N GLN A 148 -14.19 3.94 5.41
CA GLN A 148 -15.20 4.74 6.11
C GLN A 148 -14.70 5.20 7.48
N ALA A 149 -14.21 4.28 8.32
CA ALA A 149 -13.70 4.62 9.65
C ALA A 149 -12.54 5.63 9.60
N PHE A 150 -11.64 5.52 8.62
CA PHE A 150 -10.53 6.46 8.45
C PHE A 150 -11.02 7.82 7.96
N SER A 151 -11.98 7.84 7.03
CA SER A 151 -12.54 9.09 6.48
C SER A 151 -13.38 9.85 7.53
N GLU A 152 -14.16 9.14 8.34
CA GLU A 152 -14.96 9.71 9.43
C GLU A 152 -14.10 10.40 10.50
N GLN A 153 -12.86 9.93 10.69
CA GLN A 153 -11.88 10.54 11.59
C GLN A 153 -11.00 11.60 10.91
N GLY A 154 -11.39 12.07 9.72
CA GLY A 154 -10.68 13.13 8.99
C GLY A 154 -9.46 12.67 8.21
N GLY A 155 -9.37 11.37 7.89
CA GLY A 155 -8.29 10.82 7.08
C GLY A 155 -8.24 11.44 5.68
N SER A 156 -7.06 11.94 5.30
CA SER A 156 -6.86 12.49 3.95
C SER A 156 -6.91 11.38 2.90
N ALA A 157 -7.26 11.75 1.66
CA ALA A 157 -7.26 10.83 0.53
C ALA A 157 -5.88 10.17 0.31
N GLU A 158 -4.78 10.86 0.62
CA GLU A 158 -3.43 10.30 0.60
C GLU A 158 -3.31 9.08 1.55
N ARG A 159 -3.86 9.17 2.77
CA ARG A 159 -3.85 8.06 3.73
C ARG A 159 -4.70 6.89 3.27
N ILE A 160 -5.85 7.17 2.65
CA ILE A 160 -6.70 6.14 2.07
C ILE A 160 -5.97 5.38 0.96
N HIS A 161 -5.30 6.10 0.05
CA HIS A 161 -4.48 5.48 -1.00
C HIS A 161 -3.34 4.62 -0.43
N GLN A 162 -2.61 5.13 0.56
CA GLN A 162 -1.55 4.36 1.23
C GLN A 162 -2.07 3.06 1.86
N PHE A 163 -3.27 3.10 2.46
CA PHE A 163 -3.93 1.89 2.95
C PHE A 163 -4.29 0.94 1.80
N LEU A 164 -4.91 1.43 0.73
CA LEU A 164 -5.33 0.61 -0.42
C LEU A 164 -4.15 -0.06 -1.13
N VAL A 165 -2.99 0.61 -1.24
CA VAL A 165 -1.75 0.00 -1.74
C VAL A 165 -1.36 -1.20 -0.87
N ILE A 166 -1.30 -1.02 0.44
CA ILE A 166 -0.93 -2.10 1.39
C ILE A 166 -1.93 -3.26 1.33
N VAL A 167 -3.22 -2.97 1.18
CA VAL A 167 -4.24 -4.02 1.03
C VAL A 167 -3.94 -4.92 -0.18
N ALA A 168 -3.65 -4.34 -1.34
CA ALA A 168 -3.34 -5.12 -2.54
C ALA A 168 -2.03 -5.90 -2.40
N GLU A 169 -0.98 -5.29 -1.85
CA GLU A 169 0.33 -5.92 -1.65
C GLU A 169 0.26 -7.10 -0.66
N GLU A 170 -0.34 -6.90 0.51
CA GLU A 170 -0.39 -7.91 1.57
C GLU A 170 -1.28 -9.09 1.16
N VAL A 171 -2.42 -8.83 0.53
CA VAL A 171 -3.29 -9.91 0.04
C VAL A 171 -2.67 -10.63 -1.15
N GLY A 172 -1.96 -9.91 -2.04
CA GLY A 172 -1.27 -10.49 -3.19
C GLY A 172 -0.10 -11.40 -2.80
N THR A 173 0.57 -11.11 -1.69
CA THR A 173 1.71 -11.89 -1.16
C THR A 173 1.32 -12.94 -0.12
N ALA A 174 0.07 -12.94 0.35
CA ALA A 174 -0.42 -13.90 1.33
C ALA A 174 -0.40 -15.34 0.77
N ASP A 175 0.13 -16.27 1.57
CA ASP A 175 0.15 -17.71 1.25
C ASP A 175 -1.21 -18.36 1.55
N LEU A 176 -2.22 -17.94 0.79
CA LEU A 176 -3.58 -18.48 0.86
C LEU A 176 -3.78 -19.58 -0.19
N LEU A 177 -4.51 -20.63 0.18
CA LEU A 177 -4.82 -21.77 -0.69
C LEU A 177 -6.32 -22.00 -0.81
N GLY A 178 -6.73 -22.59 -1.93
CA GLY A 178 -8.10 -23.07 -2.16
C GLY A 178 -9.18 -22.00 -1.96
N ALA A 179 -10.22 -22.35 -1.20
CA ALA A 179 -11.38 -21.49 -0.96
C ALA A 179 -11.02 -20.17 -0.26
N SER A 180 -10.07 -20.18 0.68
CA SER A 180 -9.63 -18.97 1.38
C SER A 180 -9.03 -17.95 0.42
N LYS A 181 -8.21 -18.41 -0.55
CA LYS A 181 -7.67 -17.53 -1.60
C LYS A 181 -8.77 -16.94 -2.45
N VAL A 182 -9.73 -17.76 -2.89
CA VAL A 182 -10.86 -17.30 -3.73
C VAL A 182 -11.70 -16.26 -3.00
N GLN A 183 -12.05 -16.50 -1.73
CA GLN A 183 -12.83 -15.55 -0.92
C GLN A 183 -12.08 -14.23 -0.71
N MET A 184 -10.78 -14.30 -0.44
CA MET A 184 -9.97 -13.11 -0.25
C MET A 184 -9.88 -12.28 -1.54
N GLN A 185 -9.65 -12.94 -2.69
CA GLN A 185 -9.64 -12.30 -4.01
C GLN A 185 -11.01 -11.72 -4.38
N GLN A 186 -12.10 -12.41 -4.02
CA GLN A 186 -13.45 -11.87 -4.22
C GLN A 186 -13.66 -10.59 -3.41
N SER A 187 -13.20 -10.54 -2.15
CA SER A 187 -13.32 -9.32 -1.34
C SER A 187 -12.56 -8.13 -1.92
N LEU A 188 -11.43 -8.37 -2.62
CA LEU A 188 -10.75 -7.30 -3.37
C LEU A 188 -11.59 -6.84 -4.55
N ARG A 189 -12.16 -7.78 -5.32
CA ARG A 189 -13.03 -7.47 -6.47
C ARG A 189 -14.26 -6.66 -6.06
N ASP A 190 -14.87 -7.00 -4.94
CA ASP A 190 -16.03 -6.29 -4.40
C ASP A 190 -15.69 -4.83 -4.03
N ALA A 191 -14.42 -4.53 -3.73
CA ALA A 191 -13.95 -3.18 -3.41
C ALA A 191 -13.53 -2.35 -4.64
N ILE A 192 -13.47 -2.94 -5.85
CA ILE A 192 -13.03 -2.23 -7.07
C ILE A 192 -13.76 -0.90 -7.29
N PRO A 193 -15.10 -0.80 -7.19
CA PRO A 193 -15.80 0.47 -7.42
C PRO A 193 -15.33 1.59 -6.49
N LEU A 194 -15.04 1.26 -5.23
CA LEU A 194 -14.50 2.20 -4.24
C LEU A 194 -13.09 2.66 -4.62
N VAL A 195 -12.22 1.74 -5.04
CA VAL A 195 -10.83 2.07 -5.42
C VAL A 195 -10.80 2.91 -6.69
N VAL A 196 -11.58 2.56 -7.71
CA VAL A 196 -11.72 3.33 -8.95
C VAL A 196 -12.19 4.75 -8.64
N GLN A 197 -13.20 4.91 -7.77
CA GLN A 197 -13.68 6.22 -7.35
C GLN A 197 -12.61 7.03 -6.61
N ALA A 198 -11.87 6.40 -5.69
CA ALA A 198 -10.80 7.05 -4.92
C ALA A 198 -9.70 7.58 -5.86
N ILE A 199 -9.24 6.77 -6.82
CA ILE A 199 -8.23 7.17 -7.81
C ILE A 199 -8.77 8.30 -8.69
N THR A 200 -9.96 8.11 -9.28
CA THR A 200 -10.60 9.11 -10.16
C THR A 200 -10.73 10.47 -9.49
N SER A 201 -11.11 10.50 -8.20
CA SER A 201 -11.25 11.74 -7.44
C SER A 201 -9.92 12.47 -7.19
N SER A 202 -8.80 11.76 -7.24
CA SER A 202 -7.45 12.29 -6.97
C SER A 202 -6.65 12.60 -8.23
N VAL A 203 -6.98 11.99 -9.36
CA VAL A 203 -6.30 12.25 -10.64
C VAL A 203 -6.99 13.37 -11.43
N ASN A 204 -8.31 13.57 -11.26
CA ASN A 204 -9.06 14.59 -12.00
C ASN A 204 -9.14 15.98 -11.31
N ARG A 205 -8.45 16.20 -10.19
CA ARG A 205 -8.55 17.42 -9.37
C ARG A 205 -7.16 18.03 -9.15
N SER A 206 -7.10 19.35 -8.94
CA SER A 206 -5.92 20.08 -8.48
C SER A 206 -5.59 19.74 -7.02
N VAL A 207 -5.16 18.49 -6.79
CA VAL A 207 -4.76 17.96 -5.49
C VAL A 207 -3.27 18.20 -5.23
N SER A 208 -2.81 17.92 -4.01
CA SER A 208 -1.38 17.91 -3.73
C SER A 208 -0.67 16.82 -4.55
N ILE A 209 0.59 17.07 -4.92
CA ILE A 209 1.40 16.09 -5.64
C ILE A 209 1.52 14.75 -4.88
N SER A 210 1.58 14.80 -3.54
CA SER A 210 1.64 13.60 -2.69
C SER A 210 0.37 12.73 -2.80
N GLN A 211 -0.80 13.36 -2.86
CA GLN A 211 -2.08 12.67 -3.04
C GLN A 211 -2.18 12.09 -4.46
N PHE A 212 -1.78 12.85 -5.47
CA PHE A 212 -1.75 12.39 -6.86
C PHE A 212 -0.85 11.17 -7.03
N GLN A 213 0.40 11.23 -6.54
CA GLN A 213 1.34 10.11 -6.58
C GLN A 213 0.80 8.89 -5.83
N SER A 214 0.17 9.08 -4.67
CA SER A 214 -0.46 7.99 -3.92
C SER A 214 -1.62 7.35 -4.70
N ALA A 215 -2.38 8.13 -5.45
CA ALA A 215 -3.45 7.60 -6.32
C ALA A 215 -2.89 6.75 -7.47
N LEU A 216 -1.79 7.19 -8.09
CA LEU A 216 -1.14 6.41 -9.15
C LEU A 216 -0.47 5.13 -8.61
N LEU A 217 0.15 5.18 -7.42
CA LEU A 217 0.63 3.97 -6.74
C LEU A 217 -0.50 3.00 -6.42
N THR A 218 -1.68 3.52 -6.05
CA THR A 218 -2.88 2.70 -5.84
C THR A 218 -3.31 2.04 -7.16
N LEU A 219 -3.32 2.77 -8.28
CA LEU A 219 -3.62 2.21 -9.59
C LEU A 219 -2.63 1.09 -9.96
N GLN A 220 -1.32 1.30 -9.76
CA GLN A 220 -0.29 0.29 -10.02
C GLN A 220 -0.45 -0.96 -9.14
N ALA A 221 -0.79 -0.80 -7.87
CA ALA A 221 -1.02 -1.93 -6.96
C ALA A 221 -2.28 -2.73 -7.32
N TRP A 222 -3.30 -2.07 -7.89
CA TRP A 222 -4.60 -2.67 -8.17
C TRP A 222 -4.81 -3.12 -9.62
N MET A 223 -3.96 -2.73 -10.58
CA MET A 223 -4.17 -2.99 -12.00
C MET A 223 -4.29 -4.47 -12.39
N THR A 224 -3.70 -5.38 -11.60
CA THR A 224 -3.79 -6.84 -11.82
C THR A 224 -5.07 -7.44 -11.24
N ILE A 225 -5.74 -6.71 -10.34
CA ILE A 225 -7.02 -7.07 -9.72
C ILE A 225 -8.19 -6.54 -10.56
N PHE A 226 -8.02 -5.37 -11.18
CA PHE A 226 -9.04 -4.75 -12.03
C PHE A 226 -9.37 -5.58 -13.27
N PRO A 227 -10.66 -5.64 -13.69
CA PRO A 227 -10.98 -6.02 -15.05
C PRO A 227 -10.53 -4.92 -16.02
N SER A 228 -10.26 -5.30 -17.27
CA SER A 228 -9.82 -4.37 -18.32
C SER A 228 -10.75 -3.15 -18.47
N SER A 229 -12.07 -3.33 -18.30
CA SER A 229 -13.07 -2.26 -18.40
C SER A 229 -12.86 -1.11 -17.41
N ASP A 230 -12.35 -1.42 -16.21
CA ASP A 230 -12.14 -0.42 -15.15
C ASP A 230 -10.78 0.27 -15.29
N LEU A 231 -9.83 -0.35 -16.01
CA LEU A 231 -8.51 0.23 -16.26
C LEU A 231 -8.50 1.19 -17.46
N LEU A 232 -9.28 0.89 -18.51
CA LEU A 232 -9.33 1.66 -19.76
C LEU A 232 -9.61 3.16 -19.57
N PRO A 233 -10.52 3.62 -18.68
CA PRO A 233 -10.79 5.04 -18.49
C PRO A 233 -9.59 5.85 -17.99
N PHE A 234 -8.61 5.22 -17.34
CA PHE A 234 -7.41 5.91 -16.84
C PHE A 234 -6.38 6.17 -17.94
N ILE A 235 -6.40 5.41 -19.05
CA ILE A 235 -5.41 5.52 -20.11
C ILE A 235 -5.36 6.92 -20.75
N PRO A 236 -6.47 7.50 -21.26
CA PRO A 236 -6.41 8.84 -21.85
C PRO A 236 -6.00 9.91 -20.83
N ILE A 237 -6.35 9.73 -19.56
CA ILE A 237 -5.95 10.64 -18.47
C ILE A 237 -4.43 10.58 -18.28
N LEU A 238 -3.85 9.39 -18.17
CA LEU A 238 -2.41 9.19 -18.02
C LEU A 238 -1.62 9.73 -19.21
N ILE A 239 -2.09 9.51 -20.44
CA ILE A 239 -1.45 10.07 -21.65
C ILE A 239 -1.53 11.60 -21.63
N GLY A 240 -2.67 12.18 -21.24
CA GLY A 240 -2.83 13.63 -21.12
C GLY A 240 -1.92 14.26 -20.05
N LEU A 241 -1.48 13.48 -19.05
CA LEU A 241 -0.56 13.92 -18.00
C LEU A 241 0.92 13.85 -18.44
N LEU A 242 1.22 13.31 -19.62
CA LEU A 242 2.56 13.36 -20.23
C LEU A 242 2.78 14.70 -20.95
N ASP A 243 2.69 15.80 -20.21
CA ASP A 243 2.95 17.15 -20.72
C ASP A 243 4.34 17.63 -20.28
N PRO A 244 5.31 17.78 -21.20
CA PRO A 244 6.65 18.27 -20.87
C PRO A 244 6.68 19.77 -20.54
N SER A 245 5.59 20.50 -20.76
CA SER A 245 5.48 21.92 -20.42
C SER A 245 4.95 22.18 -19.00
N ASP A 246 4.54 21.13 -18.28
CA ASP A 246 4.13 21.23 -16.88
C ASP A 246 5.35 21.56 -15.99
N ASP A 247 5.20 22.56 -15.11
CA ASP A 247 6.25 22.99 -14.18
C ASP A 247 6.67 21.88 -13.20
N ASN A 248 5.79 20.89 -12.98
CA ASN A 248 6.03 19.80 -12.06
C ASN A 248 6.30 18.47 -12.79
N GLU A 249 7.57 18.25 -13.12
CA GLU A 249 8.06 17.03 -13.75
C GLU A 249 7.62 15.74 -13.03
N ALA A 250 7.34 15.79 -11.73
CA ALA A 250 6.90 14.63 -10.96
C ALA A 250 5.53 14.07 -11.43
N ILE A 251 4.69 14.90 -12.04
CA ILE A 251 3.41 14.47 -12.63
C ILE A 251 3.69 13.61 -13.86
N PHE A 252 4.53 14.10 -14.77
CA PHE A 252 4.97 13.39 -15.96
C PHE A 252 5.58 12.04 -15.60
N ILE A 253 6.53 12.04 -14.65
CA ILE A 253 7.27 10.84 -14.25
C ILE A 253 6.31 9.80 -13.67
N ALA A 254 5.41 10.20 -12.76
CA ALA A 254 4.47 9.27 -12.14
C ALA A 254 3.45 8.69 -13.15
N ALA A 255 2.97 9.52 -14.08
CA ALA A 255 2.07 9.06 -15.16
C ALA A 255 2.79 8.08 -16.10
N SER A 256 4.02 8.40 -16.50
CA SER A 256 4.87 7.55 -17.33
C SER A 256 5.16 6.20 -16.67
N ASP A 257 5.57 6.20 -15.40
CA ASP A 257 5.84 4.95 -14.66
C ASP A 257 4.56 4.08 -14.54
N THR A 258 3.40 4.72 -14.37
CA THR A 258 2.13 4.00 -14.35
C THR A 258 1.78 3.38 -15.71
N LEU A 259 2.02 4.08 -16.81
CA LEU A 259 1.83 3.53 -18.16
C LEU A 259 2.79 2.38 -18.46
N GLN A 260 4.05 2.48 -18.02
CA GLN A 260 5.04 1.40 -18.13
C GLN A 260 4.56 0.12 -17.42
N GLU A 261 4.03 0.29 -16.20
CA GLU A 261 3.47 -0.79 -15.40
C GLU A 261 2.23 -1.42 -16.06
N ILE A 262 1.33 -0.59 -16.60
CA ILE A 262 0.15 -1.06 -17.35
C ILE A 262 0.56 -1.89 -18.57
N LEU A 263 1.52 -1.40 -19.37
CA LEU A 263 2.02 -2.09 -20.55
C LEU A 263 2.67 -3.44 -20.22
N SER A 264 3.22 -3.58 -19.02
CA SER A 264 4.04 -4.74 -18.63
C SER A 264 3.27 -5.79 -17.83
N LYS A 265 2.36 -5.39 -16.93
CA LYS A 265 1.80 -6.28 -15.91
C LYS A 265 0.27 -6.34 -15.89
N SER A 266 -0.43 -5.41 -16.55
CA SER A 266 -1.89 -5.36 -16.50
C SER A 266 -2.58 -6.32 -17.49
N PRO A 267 -3.89 -6.55 -17.37
CA PRO A 267 -4.68 -7.28 -18.37
C PRO A 267 -4.70 -6.65 -19.77
N LEU A 268 -4.21 -5.41 -19.92
CA LEU A 268 -4.08 -4.69 -21.18
C LEU A 268 -2.73 -4.94 -21.87
N SER A 269 -1.83 -5.68 -21.23
CA SER A 269 -0.53 -6.04 -21.79
C SER A 269 -0.65 -6.96 -23.02
N ASP A 270 0.49 -7.27 -23.63
CA ASP A 270 0.59 -8.23 -24.74
C ASP A 270 -0.29 -7.93 -25.98
N GLY A 271 -0.62 -6.64 -26.19
CA GLY A 271 -1.35 -6.17 -27.37
C GLY A 271 -2.88 -6.21 -27.22
N ALA A 272 -3.41 -6.61 -26.06
CA ALA A 272 -4.85 -6.66 -25.79
C ALA A 272 -5.54 -5.29 -25.90
N ALA A 273 -4.81 -4.20 -25.67
CA ALA A 273 -5.31 -2.83 -25.70
C ALA A 273 -4.68 -1.98 -26.82
N THR A 274 -4.44 -2.57 -27.99
CA THR A 274 -3.72 -1.87 -29.09
C THR A 274 -4.37 -0.52 -29.45
N LYS A 275 -5.68 -0.49 -29.70
CA LYS A 275 -6.40 0.73 -30.12
C LYS A 275 -6.59 1.77 -29.01
N THR A 276 -6.56 1.34 -27.76
CA THR A 276 -6.92 2.18 -26.60
C THR A 276 -5.71 2.63 -25.80
N LEU A 277 -4.57 1.95 -25.93
CA LEU A 277 -3.32 2.27 -25.24
C LEU A 277 -2.16 2.43 -26.21
N THR A 278 -1.85 1.41 -27.01
CA THR A 278 -0.64 1.41 -27.85
C THR A 278 -0.70 2.47 -28.95
N GLU A 279 -1.76 2.51 -29.74
CA GLU A 279 -1.96 3.49 -30.83
C GLU A 279 -1.98 4.93 -30.30
N PRO A 280 -2.80 5.28 -29.27
CA PRO A 280 -2.78 6.62 -28.70
C PRO A 280 -1.40 7.05 -28.17
N LEU A 281 -0.66 6.13 -27.54
CA LEU A 281 0.67 6.45 -27.02
C LEU A 281 1.70 6.64 -28.14
N LEU A 282 1.60 5.88 -29.25
CA LEU A 282 2.43 6.12 -30.44
C LEU A 282 2.12 7.47 -31.09
N VAL A 283 0.84 7.88 -31.15
CA VAL A 283 0.44 9.21 -31.65
C VAL A 283 0.99 10.32 -30.75
N TRP A 284 0.93 10.15 -29.43
CA TRP A 284 1.53 11.09 -28.48
C TRP A 284 3.06 11.15 -28.64
N LEU A 285 3.73 10.02 -28.86
CA LEU A 285 5.18 9.97 -29.09
C LEU A 285 5.60 10.71 -30.35
N ASP A 286 4.87 10.54 -31.46
CA ASP A 286 5.15 11.22 -32.72
C ASP A 286 5.05 12.75 -32.58
N SER A 287 4.02 13.22 -31.89
CA SER A 287 3.72 14.65 -31.74
C SER A 287 4.51 15.36 -30.63
N VAL A 288 4.53 14.80 -29.42
CA VAL A 288 5.13 15.43 -28.23
C VAL A 288 6.45 14.77 -27.88
N GLY A 289 6.52 13.44 -27.86
CA GLY A 289 7.73 12.69 -27.50
C GLY A 289 8.96 13.04 -28.36
N SER A 290 8.77 13.23 -29.66
CA SER A 290 9.82 13.66 -30.60
C SER A 290 10.47 14.99 -30.21
N SER A 291 9.69 15.94 -29.68
CA SER A 291 10.22 17.23 -29.22
C SER A 291 11.07 17.09 -27.96
N ILE A 292 10.66 16.23 -27.02
CA ILE A 292 11.44 15.95 -25.79
C ILE A 292 12.80 15.37 -26.18
N ILE A 293 12.82 14.38 -27.08
CA ILE A 293 14.06 13.77 -27.58
C ILE A 293 14.95 14.82 -28.29
N ALA A 294 14.36 15.66 -29.14
CA ALA A 294 15.10 16.69 -29.88
C ALA A 294 15.66 17.80 -28.99
N GLN A 295 15.00 18.10 -27.87
CA GLN A 295 15.42 19.11 -26.90
C GLN A 295 16.38 18.56 -25.83
N THR A 296 16.60 17.25 -25.79
CA THR A 296 17.50 16.59 -24.82
C THR A 296 18.96 16.85 -25.22
N LEU A 297 19.49 18.00 -24.83
CA LEU A 297 20.94 18.29 -24.89
C LEU A 297 21.68 17.71 -23.68
N ASP A 298 21.00 17.62 -22.53
CA ASP A 298 21.42 16.92 -21.31
C ASP A 298 20.27 16.03 -20.81
N VAL A 299 20.60 14.84 -20.28
CA VAL A 299 19.62 13.88 -19.75
C VAL A 299 18.98 14.44 -18.48
N ASN A 300 17.71 14.83 -18.56
CA ASN A 300 16.86 15.18 -17.42
C ASN A 300 15.92 14.02 -17.04
N GLU A 301 15.27 14.12 -15.87
CA GLU A 301 14.40 13.06 -15.35
C GLU A 301 13.21 12.74 -16.28
N VAL A 302 12.68 13.75 -16.98
CA VAL A 302 11.61 13.60 -17.99
C VAL A 302 12.09 12.76 -19.18
N SER A 303 13.25 13.08 -19.76
CA SER A 303 13.84 12.33 -20.88
C SER A 303 14.18 10.88 -20.50
N HIS A 304 14.65 10.66 -19.26
CA HIS A 304 14.91 9.33 -18.72
C HIS A 304 13.62 8.52 -18.53
N SER A 305 12.58 9.14 -17.98
CA SER A 305 11.27 8.50 -17.83
C SER A 305 10.66 8.15 -19.20
N LEU A 306 10.77 9.05 -20.19
CA LEU A 306 10.35 8.78 -21.57
C LEU A 306 11.11 7.59 -22.18
N CYS A 307 12.43 7.51 -21.97
CA CYS A 307 13.22 6.37 -22.44
C CYS A 307 12.72 5.04 -21.86
N LYS A 308 12.38 5.00 -20.57
CA LYS A 308 11.80 3.79 -19.96
C LYS A 308 10.44 3.44 -20.57
N LEU A 309 9.59 4.43 -20.84
CA LEU A 309 8.30 4.23 -21.50
C LEU A 309 8.44 3.64 -22.90
N LEU A 310 9.41 4.12 -23.69
CA LEU A 310 9.76 3.56 -24.99
C LEU A 310 10.22 2.09 -24.90
N VAL A 311 11.03 1.77 -23.88
CA VAL A 311 11.47 0.40 -23.62
C VAL A 311 10.28 -0.50 -23.27
N ALA A 312 9.33 -0.02 -22.47
CA ALA A 312 8.12 -0.78 -22.13
C ALA A 312 7.21 -1.05 -23.34
N LEU A 313 7.19 -0.15 -24.32
CA LEU A 313 6.44 -0.31 -25.57
C LEU A 313 7.06 -1.34 -26.54
N GLY A 314 8.39 -1.44 -26.57
CA GLY A 314 9.13 -2.28 -27.53
C GLY A 314 8.68 -3.75 -27.59
N PRO A 315 8.53 -4.45 -26.46
CA PRO A 315 8.02 -5.83 -26.42
C PRO A 315 6.61 -6.00 -26.97
N VAL A 316 5.74 -5.00 -26.79
CA VAL A 316 4.34 -5.01 -27.28
C VAL A 316 4.33 -4.90 -28.81
N HIS A 317 5.11 -3.96 -29.36
CA HIS A 317 5.17 -3.72 -30.80
C HIS A 317 5.86 -4.85 -31.58
N ARG A 318 6.94 -5.44 -31.03
CA ARG A 318 7.63 -6.59 -31.65
C ARG A 318 6.73 -7.82 -31.76
N ARG A 319 5.88 -8.07 -30.75
CA ARG A 319 4.95 -9.20 -30.76
C ARG A 319 3.79 -8.96 -31.72
N GLN A 320 3.28 -7.74 -31.83
CA GLN A 320 2.28 -7.41 -32.86
C GLN A 320 2.80 -7.66 -34.28
N HIS A 321 4.05 -7.27 -34.57
CA HIS A 321 4.69 -7.58 -35.87
C HIS A 321 4.88 -9.09 -36.10
N LEU A 322 5.15 -9.86 -35.05
CA LEU A 322 5.20 -11.33 -35.14
C LEU A 322 3.81 -11.93 -35.38
N PHE A 323 2.76 -11.46 -34.70
CA PHE A 323 1.38 -11.91 -34.93
C PHE A 323 0.86 -11.54 -36.32
N PHE A 324 1.19 -10.35 -36.84
CA PHE A 324 0.84 -9.94 -38.20
C PHE A 324 1.58 -10.75 -39.27
N ASN A 325 2.84 -11.16 -39.02
CA ASN A 325 3.60 -12.02 -39.92
C ASN A 325 3.29 -13.53 -39.76
N ALA A 326 2.64 -13.94 -38.67
CA ALA A 326 2.34 -15.34 -38.36
C ALA A 326 0.89 -15.76 -38.69
N GLY A 327 0.22 -15.03 -39.59
CA GLY A 327 -0.97 -15.48 -40.33
C GLY A 327 -1.93 -16.44 -39.62
N TRP A 328 -2.93 -15.89 -38.92
CA TRP A 328 -4.20 -16.57 -38.65
C TRP A 328 -5.36 -15.63 -38.98
N LEU A 329 -5.74 -15.64 -40.26
CA LEU A 329 -7.14 -15.74 -40.69
C LEU A 329 -7.40 -17.22 -40.99
#